data_AF-A0A2U2RVJ8-F1
#
_entry.id   AF-A0A2U2RVJ8-F1
#
_cell.length_a   1.000
_cell.length_b   1.000
_cell.length_c   1.000
_cell.angle_alpha   90.00
_cell.angle_beta   90.00
_cell.angle_gamma   90.00
#
_symmetry.space_group_name_H-M   'P 1'
#
loop_
_entity.id
_entity.type
_entity.pdbx_description
1 polymer ?
#
loop_
_entity_poly.entity_id
_entity_poly.type
_entity_poly.pdbx_seq_one_letter_code
_entity_poly.pdbx_strand_id
1 'polypeptide(L)'
;MRKLLLDFDKINLDFAFEKQALKLFKYQYEENKIYRSYCDLIKIKKKDVTKVDEIPFLPVNFFKTHNLNSSKKKPDIKFVSSRTTSQNGSTHFINDVDIYIRSFEKGFEYFYGDIEDYVILALLPNYIEQKNLAT
;
A
#
# COMPACT_ATOMS: atom_id res chain seq x y z
N MET A 1 8.54 -6.87 13.77
CA MET A 1 8.97 -5.84 12.79
C MET A 1 7.79 -5.02 12.27
N ARG A 2 6.70 -5.61 11.75
CA ARG A 2 5.50 -4.88 11.26
C ARG A 2 4.91 -3.88 12.26
N LYS A 3 4.88 -4.19 13.57
CA LYS A 3 4.40 -3.26 14.62
C LYS A 3 5.13 -1.91 14.62
N LEU A 4 6.42 -1.89 14.25
CA LEU A 4 7.21 -0.66 14.19
C LEU A 4 6.82 0.25 13.02
N LEU A 5 6.04 -0.26 12.05
CA LEU A 5 5.59 0.46 10.86
C LEU A 5 4.19 1.07 11.04
N LEU A 6 3.54 0.84 12.20
CA LEU A 6 2.15 1.21 12.42
C LEU A 6 1.97 2.68 12.79
N ASP A 7 2.98 3.32 13.37
CA ASP A 7 2.94 4.72 13.79
C ASP A 7 3.38 5.68 12.66
N PHE A 8 2.96 5.43 11.42
CA PHE A 8 3.35 6.25 10.27
C PHE A 8 2.84 7.69 10.37
N ASP A 9 1.70 7.86 11.03
CA ASP A 9 0.99 9.11 11.28
C ASP A 9 1.68 10.02 12.31
N LYS A 10 2.71 9.52 13.01
CA LYS A 10 3.50 10.29 13.99
C LYS A 10 4.81 10.82 13.43
N ILE A 11 5.07 10.62 12.13
CA ILE A 11 6.32 11.02 11.48
C ILE A 11 6.20 12.48 11.02
N ASN A 12 6.99 13.36 11.62
CA ASN A 12 6.92 14.81 11.40
C ASN A 12 8.27 15.46 11.02
N LEU A 13 9.30 14.65 10.79
CA LEU A 13 10.64 15.10 10.43
C LEU A 13 11.18 14.27 9.27
N ASP A 14 11.86 14.91 8.31
CA ASP A 14 12.40 14.25 7.12
C ASP A 14 13.33 13.09 7.48
N PHE A 15 14.25 13.31 8.43
CA PHE A 15 15.14 12.24 8.92
C PHE A 15 14.38 11.05 9.54
N ALA A 16 13.27 11.32 10.24
CA ALA A 16 12.44 10.26 10.80
C ALA A 16 11.72 9.48 9.70
N PHE A 17 11.25 10.17 8.66
CA PHE A 17 10.66 9.56 7.47
C PHE A 17 11.67 8.66 6.74
N GLU A 18 12.86 9.17 6.42
CA GLU A 18 13.90 8.40 5.71
C GLU A 18 14.25 7.11 6.46
N LYS A 19 14.50 7.22 7.77
CA LYS A 19 14.78 6.07 8.63
C LYS A 19 13.66 5.04 8.60
N GLN A 20 12.41 5.50 8.56
CA GLN A 20 11.26 4.62 8.53
C GLN A 20 11.03 3.98 7.15
N ALA A 21 11.18 4.74 6.07
CA ALA A 21 11.10 4.25 4.70
C ALA A 21 12.15 3.15 4.45
N LEU A 22 13.39 3.34 4.92
CA LEU A 22 14.44 2.32 4.82
C LEU A 22 14.13 1.06 5.66
N LYS A 23 13.49 1.21 6.82
CA LYS A 23 13.00 0.05 7.60
C LYS A 23 11.88 -0.68 6.88
N LEU A 24 10.94 0.06 6.28
CA LEU A 24 9.85 -0.51 5.49
C LEU A 24 10.40 -1.28 4.29
N PHE A 25 11.37 -0.71 3.56
CA PHE A 25 12.06 -1.40 2.48
C PHE A 25 12.68 -2.71 2.95
N LYS A 26 13.44 -2.71 4.05
CA LYS A 26 14.06 -3.92 4.61
C LYS A 26 13.00 -4.97 4.96
N TYR A 27 11.91 -4.57 5.59
CA TYR A 27 10.79 -5.45 5.90
C TYR A 27 10.14 -6.03 4.63
N GLN A 28 9.92 -5.22 3.59
CA GLN A 28 9.35 -5.69 2.32
C GLN A 28 10.31 -6.64 1.60
N TYR A 29 11.59 -6.32 1.52
CA TYR A 29 12.61 -7.22 0.98
C TYR A 29 12.64 -8.54 1.76
N GLU A 30 12.43 -8.50 3.08
CA GLU A 30 12.45 -9.71 3.91
C GLU A 30 11.19 -10.58 3.79
N GLU A 31 10.01 -9.98 3.90
CA GLU A 31 8.76 -10.72 4.05
C GLU A 31 7.97 -10.89 2.75
N ASN A 32 8.18 -10.03 1.74
CA ASN A 32 7.52 -10.14 0.44
C ASN A 32 8.44 -10.84 -0.57
N LYS A 33 8.19 -12.14 -0.79
CA LYS A 33 8.97 -12.97 -1.71
C LYS A 33 9.00 -12.42 -3.13
N ILE A 34 7.88 -11.89 -3.63
CA ILE A 34 7.80 -11.35 -5.00
C ILE A 34 8.65 -10.09 -5.12
N TYR A 35 8.55 -9.18 -4.13
CA TYR A 35 9.37 -7.98 -4.11
C TYR A 35 10.87 -8.31 -3.99
N ARG A 36 11.23 -9.28 -3.15
CA ARG A 36 12.61 -9.78 -3.04
C ARG A 36 13.13 -10.32 -4.38
N SER A 37 12.37 -11.21 -5.01
CA SER A 37 12.75 -11.78 -6.31
C SER A 37 12.90 -10.70 -7.38
N TYR A 38 12.05 -9.68 -7.37
CA TYR A 38 12.21 -8.52 -8.25
C TYR A 38 13.53 -7.77 -7.99
N CYS A 39 13.83 -7.46 -6.72
CA CYS A 39 15.09 -6.80 -6.35
C CYS A 39 16.32 -7.62 -6.78
N ASP A 40 16.28 -8.94 -6.57
CA ASP A 40 17.37 -9.84 -6.93
C ASP A 40 17.61 -9.88 -8.45
N LEU A 41 16.55 -9.85 -9.26
CA LEU A 41 16.62 -9.81 -10.73
C LEU A 41 17.25 -8.52 -11.26
N ILE A 42 16.98 -7.39 -10.61
CA ILE A 42 17.60 -6.10 -10.93
C ILE A 42 18.94 -5.89 -10.20
N LYS A 43 19.47 -6.94 -9.56
CA LYS A 43 20.77 -6.97 -8.87
C LYS A 43 20.89 -6.00 -7.69
N ILE A 44 19.78 -5.64 -7.05
CA ILE A 44 19.76 -4.80 -5.85
C ILE A 44 19.69 -5.70 -4.61
N LYS A 45 20.69 -5.59 -3.72
CA LYS A 45 20.66 -6.30 -2.43
C LYS A 45 20.14 -5.36 -1.33
N LYS A 46 19.55 -5.96 -0.30
CA LYS A 46 19.06 -5.24 0.90
C LYS A 46 20.05 -4.24 1.50
N LYS A 47 21.36 -4.55 1.46
CA LYS A 47 22.42 -3.72 2.05
C LYS A 47 22.85 -2.55 1.17
N ASP A 48 22.53 -2.60 -0.13
CA ASP A 48 22.97 -1.61 -1.11
C ASP A 48 22.05 -0.37 -1.09
N VAL A 49 20.83 -0.51 -0.53
CA VAL A 49 19.85 0.57 -0.37
C VAL A 49 20.06 1.25 0.99
N THR A 50 20.63 2.45 0.95
CA THR A 50 20.97 3.28 2.10
C THR A 50 20.19 4.60 2.13
N LYS A 51 19.59 4.99 1.01
CA LYS A 51 18.75 6.18 0.86
C LYS A 51 17.39 5.83 0.26
N VAL A 52 16.42 6.73 0.42
CA VAL A 52 15.02 6.49 -0.01
C VAL A 52 14.90 6.44 -1.54
N ASP A 53 15.67 7.26 -2.25
CA ASP A 53 15.74 7.31 -3.72
C ASP A 53 16.36 6.05 -4.34
N GLU A 54 17.07 5.24 -3.55
CA GLU A 54 17.63 3.96 -3.97
C GLU A 54 16.63 2.79 -3.85
N ILE A 55 15.44 3.01 -3.26
CA ILE A 55 14.42 1.97 -3.09
C ILE A 55 13.83 1.61 -4.48
N PRO A 56 13.91 0.33 -4.91
CA PRO A 56 13.42 -0.04 -6.23
C PRO A 56 11.90 0.00 -6.32
N PHE A 57 11.41 0.66 -7.36
CA PHE A 57 9.98 0.76 -7.67
C PHE A 57 9.47 -0.53 -8.31
N LEU A 58 8.44 -1.12 -7.71
CA LEU A 58 7.81 -2.33 -8.23
C LEU A 58 6.89 -2.00 -9.41
N PRO A 59 6.98 -2.68 -10.57
CA PRO A 59 6.09 -2.43 -11.69
C PRO A 59 4.62 -2.63 -11.33
N VAL A 60 3.77 -1.64 -11.66
CA VAL A 60 2.33 -1.67 -11.31
C VAL A 60 1.60 -2.90 -11.86
N ASN A 61 2.06 -3.47 -12.97
CA ASN A 61 1.46 -4.67 -13.55
C ASN A 61 1.54 -5.90 -12.61
N PHE A 62 2.48 -5.91 -11.65
CA PHE A 62 2.60 -7.01 -10.69
C PHE A 62 1.37 -7.15 -9.80
N PHE A 63 0.63 -6.05 -9.54
CA PHE A 63 -0.64 -6.13 -8.82
C PHE A 63 -1.73 -6.90 -9.59
N LYS A 64 -1.58 -7.09 -10.90
CA LYS A 64 -2.50 -7.89 -11.73
C LYS A 64 -2.10 -9.37 -11.76
N THR A 65 -0.81 -9.67 -11.68
CA THR A 65 -0.27 -11.00 -11.97
C THR A 65 0.27 -11.73 -10.74
N HIS A 66 0.56 -11.02 -9.64
CA HIS A 66 1.19 -11.57 -8.46
C HIS A 66 0.45 -11.19 -7.18
N ASN A 67 0.56 -12.04 -6.17
CA ASN A 67 0.17 -11.70 -4.81
C ASN A 67 1.33 -10.99 -4.10
N LEU A 68 1.19 -9.67 -3.89
CA LEU A 68 2.21 -8.82 -3.27
C LEU A 68 2.08 -8.72 -1.75
N ASN A 69 1.37 -9.66 -1.11
CA ASN A 69 1.17 -9.66 0.33
C ASN A 69 2.44 -10.10 1.08
N SER A 70 2.93 -9.27 2.00
CA SER A 70 4.05 -9.57 2.91
C SER A 70 3.61 -10.36 4.17
N SER A 71 2.31 -10.63 4.32
CA SER A 71 1.73 -11.45 5.38
C SER A 71 1.43 -12.85 4.87
N LYS A 72 1.72 -13.86 5.71
CA LYS A 72 1.29 -15.25 5.47
C LYS A 72 -0.17 -15.50 5.87
N LYS A 73 -0.79 -14.55 6.58
CA LYS A 73 -2.20 -14.65 6.99
C LYS A 73 -3.13 -14.40 5.80
N LYS A 74 -4.34 -14.95 5.87
CA LYS A 74 -5.41 -14.57 4.95
C LYS A 74 -5.69 -13.06 5.10
N PRO A 75 -5.79 -12.30 4.02
CA PRO A 75 -6.13 -10.87 4.09
C PRO A 75 -7.56 -10.69 4.59
N ASP A 76 -7.79 -9.60 5.31
CA ASP A 76 -9.09 -9.23 5.88
C ASP A 76 -10.04 -8.78 4.77
N ILE A 77 -9.53 -7.99 3.83
CA ILE A 77 -10.27 -7.53 2.66
C ILE A 77 -9.39 -7.53 1.41
N LYS A 78 -10.04 -7.70 0.25
CA LYS A 78 -9.43 -7.65 -1.06
C LYS A 78 -10.15 -6.61 -1.90
N PHE A 79 -9.40 -5.66 -2.43
CA PHE A 79 -9.88 -4.69 -3.41
C PHE A 79 -9.45 -5.07 -4.81
N VAL A 80 -10.34 -4.87 -5.78
CA VAL A 80 -10.05 -5.08 -7.21
C VAL A 80 -10.34 -3.79 -7.96
N SER A 81 -9.39 -3.33 -8.78
CA SER A 81 -9.58 -2.13 -9.60
C SER A 81 -10.73 -2.30 -10.60
N SER A 82 -11.42 -1.19 -10.92
CA SER A 82 -12.46 -1.18 -11.95
C SER A 82 -11.90 -1.58 -13.31
N ARG A 83 -12.71 -2.30 -14.09
CA ARG A 83 -12.32 -2.89 -15.37
C ARG A 83 -12.99 -2.11 -16.49
N THR A 84 -12.21 -1.60 -17.43
CA THR A 84 -12.73 -1.02 -18.67
C THR A 84 -12.72 -2.02 -19.84
N THR A 85 -12.05 -3.16 -19.67
CA THR A 85 -11.91 -4.23 -20.69
C THR A 85 -11.98 -5.63 -20.04
N SER A 86 -12.03 -6.69 -20.86
CA SER A 86 -12.08 -8.10 -20.46
C SER A 86 -10.83 -8.64 -19.74
N GLN A 87 -9.90 -7.77 -19.31
CA GLN A 87 -8.67 -8.15 -18.63
C GLN A 87 -8.82 -8.23 -17.10
N ASN A 88 -7.90 -8.95 -16.46
CA ASN A 88 -7.81 -9.04 -15.00
C ASN A 88 -7.43 -7.68 -14.39
N GLY A 89 -8.26 -7.19 -13.47
CA GLY A 89 -7.98 -5.97 -12.69
C GLY A 89 -6.85 -6.17 -11.69
N SER A 90 -6.20 -5.06 -11.30
CA SER A 90 -5.22 -5.08 -10.22
C SER A 90 -5.89 -5.49 -8.92
N THR A 91 -5.24 -6.34 -8.15
CA THR A 91 -5.71 -6.80 -6.84
C THR A 91 -4.85 -6.22 -5.74
N HIS A 92 -5.48 -5.66 -4.71
CA HIS A 92 -4.84 -5.20 -3.49
C HIS A 92 -5.38 -5.98 -2.29
N PHE A 93 -4.49 -6.65 -1.56
CA PHE A 93 -4.83 -7.42 -0.37
C PHE A 93 -4.49 -6.62 0.88
N ILE A 94 -5.48 -6.37 1.73
CA ILE A 94 -5.34 -5.62 2.97
C ILE A 94 -5.41 -6.59 4.15
N ASN A 95 -4.44 -6.52 5.05
CA ASN A 95 -4.33 -7.42 6.21
C ASN A 95 -4.58 -6.71 7.55
N ASP A 96 -5.02 -5.47 7.50
CA ASP A 96 -5.38 -4.65 8.65
C ASP A 96 -6.16 -3.45 8.10
N VAL A 97 -7.48 -3.53 8.23
CA VAL A 97 -8.40 -2.53 7.68
C VAL A 97 -8.30 -1.21 8.44
N ASP A 98 -8.03 -1.25 9.74
CA ASP A 98 -7.95 -0.06 10.58
C ASP A 98 -6.75 0.83 10.19
N ILE A 99 -5.60 0.22 9.87
CA ILE A 99 -4.46 0.98 9.32
C ILE A 99 -4.83 1.61 7.98
N TYR A 100 -5.55 0.88 7.13
CA TYR A 100 -5.94 1.36 5.82
C TYR A 100 -6.84 2.59 5.95
N ILE A 101 -7.91 2.50 6.75
CA ILE A 101 -8.85 3.62 7.02
C ILE A 101 -8.09 4.82 7.60
N ARG A 102 -7.30 4.60 8.67
CA ARG A 102 -6.53 5.68 9.31
C ARG A 102 -5.57 6.38 8.33
N SER A 103 -5.01 5.66 7.36
CA SER A 103 -4.17 6.27 6.31
C SER A 103 -4.96 7.21 5.41
N PHE A 104 -6.21 6.89 5.07
CA PHE A 104 -7.07 7.78 4.29
C PHE A 104 -7.51 8.99 5.12
N GLU A 105 -7.92 8.78 6.37
CA GLU A 105 -8.32 9.88 7.27
C GLU A 105 -7.16 10.87 7.48
N LYS A 106 -5.97 10.38 7.84
CA LYS A 106 -4.79 11.23 8.03
C LYS A 106 -4.34 11.91 6.73
N GLY A 107 -4.46 11.22 5.61
CA GLY A 107 -4.17 11.79 4.30
C GLY A 107 -5.15 12.90 3.95
N PHE A 108 -6.45 12.68 4.13
CA PHE A 108 -7.48 13.68 3.89
C PHE A 108 -7.26 14.89 4.79
N GLU A 109 -7.10 14.68 6.09
CA GLU A 109 -6.82 15.72 7.08
C GLU A 109 -5.62 16.58 6.70
N TYR A 110 -4.54 15.95 6.22
CA TYR A 110 -3.34 16.66 5.79
C TYR A 110 -3.55 17.58 4.58
N PHE A 111 -4.34 17.15 3.59
CA PHE A 111 -4.55 17.92 2.35
C PHE A 111 -5.74 18.87 2.39
N TYR A 112 -6.78 18.52 3.16
CA TYR A 112 -8.08 19.19 3.14
C TYR A 112 -8.51 19.70 4.52
N GLY A 113 -7.91 19.26 5.63
CA GLY A 113 -8.36 19.61 6.98
C GLY A 113 -9.42 18.65 7.52
N ASP A 114 -10.12 19.06 8.58
CA ASP A 114 -11.08 18.19 9.26
C ASP A 114 -12.23 17.78 8.33
N ILE A 115 -12.52 16.47 8.27
CA ILE A 115 -13.59 15.94 7.42
C ILE A 115 -14.97 16.46 7.85
N GLU A 116 -15.14 16.81 9.13
CA GLU A 116 -16.38 17.36 9.69
C GLU A 116 -16.72 18.75 9.11
N ASP A 117 -15.73 19.44 8.51
CA ASP A 117 -15.95 20.71 7.80
C ASP A 117 -16.53 20.51 6.39
N TYR A 118 -16.72 19.25 5.95
CA TYR A 118 -17.14 18.90 4.59
C TYR A 118 -18.47 18.14 4.56
N VAL A 119 -19.27 18.41 3.51
CA VAL A 119 -20.37 17.55 3.11
C VAL A 119 -19.94 16.71 1.90
N ILE A 120 -19.79 15.40 2.09
CA ILE A 120 -19.39 14.48 1.02
C ILE A 120 -20.64 14.01 0.26
N LEU A 121 -20.73 14.37 -1.01
CA LEU A 121 -21.77 13.88 -1.92
C LEU A 121 -21.19 12.80 -2.83
N ALA A 122 -21.42 11.52 -2.50
CA ALA A 122 -20.96 10.40 -3.30
C ALA A 122 -22.05 9.93 -4.28
N LEU A 123 -21.98 10.38 -5.54
CA LEU A 123 -22.85 9.88 -6.61
C LEU A 123 -22.22 8.61 -7.21
N LEU A 124 -22.72 7.45 -6.80
CA LEU A 124 -22.24 6.15 -7.30
C LEU A 124 -23.14 5.67 -8.45
N PRO A 125 -22.63 5.54 -9.70
CA PRO A 125 -23.41 5.00 -10.79
C PRO A 125 -23.69 3.49 -10.57
N ASN A 126 -24.97 3.11 -10.52
CA ASN A 126 -25.52 1.74 -10.55
C ASN A 126 -24.66 0.63 -9.89
N TYR A 127 -24.71 0.54 -8.56
CA TYR A 127 -24.07 -0.52 -7.76
C TYR A 127 -24.89 -1.83 -7.69
N ILE A 128 -25.52 -2.23 -8.79
CA ILE A 128 -26.14 -3.54 -8.88
C ILE A 128 -25.02 -4.52 -9.26
N GLU A 129 -24.54 -5.30 -8.28
CA GLU A 129 -23.80 -6.58 -8.41
C GLU A 129 -22.25 -6.63 -8.40
N GLN A 130 -21.49 -5.71 -7.77
CA GLN A 130 -20.06 -5.98 -7.52
C GLN A 130 -19.60 -5.69 -6.08
N LYS A 131 -19.73 -6.72 -5.25
CA LYS A 131 -19.44 -6.74 -3.79
C LYS A 131 -17.96 -6.50 -3.40
N ASN A 132 -17.05 -6.24 -4.35
CA ASN A 132 -15.59 -6.19 -4.12
C ASN A 132 -14.89 -4.98 -4.77
N LEU A 133 -15.63 -3.93 -5.17
CA LEU A 133 -15.04 -2.67 -5.61
C LEU A 133 -14.61 -1.85 -4.39
N ALA A 134 -13.49 -1.13 -4.51
CA ALA A 134 -12.88 -0.39 -3.41
C ALA A 134 -13.77 0.76 -2.91
N THR A 135 -14.52 0.48 -1.85
CA THR A 135 -14.95 1.44 -0.83
C THR A 135 -14.29 1.03 0.48
#